data_AF-A0A7Y5Y5T0-F1
#
_entry.id   AF-A0A7Y5Y5T0-F1
#
_cell.length_a   1.000
_cell.length_b   1.000
_cell.length_c   1.000
_cell.angle_alpha   90.00
_cell.angle_beta   90.00
_cell.angle_gamma   90.00
#
_symmetry.space_group_name_H-M   'P 1'
#
loop_
_entity.id
_entity.type
_entity.pdbx_description
1 polymer ?
#
loop_
_entity_poly.entity_id
_entity_poly.type
_entity_poly.pdbx_seq_one_letter_code
_entity_poly.pdbx_strand_id
1 'polypeptide(L)'
;MTTELDSSLIADYLLDHPHFFEEHAELLSTVKLTSPVMGRAVSLQERQMEILREKIRVQELRMADLMRIAQENDEITSKFQAWSRALLLTRDAADLPRVLVDRLQEIFHVPQVTVRLWNLGPTHADNWATQEVSEDARIFANGLAAPFCGPNKDFEAATWLDDASSVKSLAMLPLRVGAAPEAFGLLVLGSPDPNRFTADMGTDFLTRIGETGSAALACLLR
;
A
#
# COMPACT_ATOMS: atom_id res chain seq x y z
N MET A 1 48.30 -60.54 -3.90
CA MET A 1 47.45 -60.88 -2.74
C MET A 1 46.76 -59.60 -2.32
N THR A 2 45.52 -59.39 -2.75
CA THR A 2 44.74 -58.22 -2.34
C THR A 2 44.07 -58.55 -1.01
N THR A 3 44.57 -57.96 0.06
CA THR A 3 43.88 -57.96 1.36
C THR A 3 42.56 -57.23 1.19
N GLU A 4 41.43 -57.91 1.37
CA GLU A 4 40.13 -57.25 1.49
C GLU A 4 40.17 -56.38 2.74
N LEU A 5 40.24 -55.07 2.54
CA LEU A 5 40.12 -54.08 3.61
C LEU A 5 38.63 -53.96 3.96
N ASP A 6 38.33 -54.02 5.26
CA ASP A 6 36.97 -53.82 5.75
C ASP A 6 36.52 -52.39 5.43
N SER A 7 35.37 -52.27 4.77
CA SER A 7 34.75 -51.00 4.42
C SER A 7 34.50 -50.09 5.62
N SER A 8 34.23 -50.67 6.79
CA SER A 8 33.98 -49.95 8.04
C SER A 8 35.25 -49.23 8.49
N LEU A 9 36.38 -49.92 8.39
CA LEU A 9 37.68 -49.43 8.80
C LEU A 9 38.20 -48.35 7.84
N ILE A 10 37.85 -48.44 6.55
CA ILE A 10 38.13 -47.38 5.56
C ILE A 10 37.29 -46.13 5.85
N ALA A 11 36.02 -46.30 6.23
CA ALA A 11 35.15 -45.17 6.57
C ALA A 11 35.66 -44.41 7.80
N ASP A 12 36.04 -45.13 8.86
CA ASP A 12 36.61 -44.53 10.08
C ASP A 12 37.92 -43.79 9.78
N TYR A 13 38.80 -44.39 8.96
CA TYR A 13 40.04 -43.75 8.53
C TYR A 13 39.82 -42.44 7.76
N LEU A 14 38.84 -42.39 6.86
CA LEU A 14 38.53 -41.16 6.11
C LEU A 14 37.92 -40.06 6.99
N LEU A 15 37.21 -40.43 8.06
CA LEU A 15 36.66 -39.48 9.03
C LEU A 15 37.78 -38.85 9.89
N ASP A 16 38.76 -39.65 10.29
CA ASP A 16 39.90 -39.19 11.09
C ASP A 16 40.93 -38.38 10.28
N HIS A 17 40.89 -38.46 8.95
CA HIS A 17 41.81 -37.77 8.04
C HIS A 17 41.08 -36.90 7.00
N PRO A 18 40.55 -35.72 7.41
CA PRO A 18 39.74 -34.86 6.53
C PRO A 18 40.51 -34.27 5.33
N HIS A 19 41.84 -34.18 5.41
CA HIS A 19 42.71 -33.68 4.33
C HIS A 19 43.07 -34.74 3.29
N PHE A 20 42.68 -36.00 3.50
CA PHE A 20 43.06 -37.12 2.63
C PHE A 20 42.74 -36.88 1.14
N PHE A 21 41.60 -36.26 0.85
CA PHE A 21 41.19 -35.94 -0.52
C PHE A 21 41.87 -34.70 -1.11
N GLU A 22 42.47 -33.84 -0.28
CA GLU A 22 43.32 -32.73 -0.72
C GLU A 22 44.70 -33.25 -1.12
N GLU A 23 45.26 -34.17 -0.34
CA GLU A 23 46.57 -34.80 -0.58
C GLU A 23 46.52 -35.82 -1.74
N HIS A 24 45.36 -36.44 -1.96
CA HIS A 24 45.14 -37.42 -3.02
C HIS A 24 44.05 -36.99 -4.00
N ALA A 25 44.10 -35.74 -4.47
CA ALA A 25 43.11 -35.16 -5.39
C ALA A 25 42.91 -35.96 -6.69
N GLU A 26 43.94 -36.68 -7.16
CA GLU A 26 43.85 -37.57 -8.33
C GLU A 26 42.86 -38.73 -8.14
N LEU A 27 42.65 -39.18 -6.90
CA LEU A 27 41.65 -40.21 -6.58
C LEU A 27 40.23 -39.73 -6.83
N LEU A 28 39.92 -38.44 -6.61
CA LEU A 28 38.60 -37.88 -6.89
C LEU A 28 38.25 -37.92 -8.38
N SER A 29 39.26 -37.85 -9.25
CA SER A 29 39.06 -37.98 -10.70
C SER A 29 38.81 -39.42 -11.15
N THR A 30 39.21 -40.39 -10.33
CA THR A 30 39.21 -41.82 -10.68
C THR A 30 38.06 -42.58 -9.99
N VAL A 31 37.67 -42.17 -8.79
CA VAL A 31 36.62 -42.82 -7.99
C VAL A 31 35.23 -42.33 -8.44
N LYS A 32 34.46 -43.24 -9.03
CA LYS A 32 33.06 -43.00 -9.42
C LYS A 32 32.13 -43.33 -8.26
N LEU A 33 31.68 -42.32 -7.51
CA LEU A 33 30.67 -42.47 -6.46
C LEU A 33 29.27 -42.62 -7.08
N THR A 34 28.89 -43.80 -7.51
CA THR A 34 27.52 -44.03 -8.02
C THR A 34 26.54 -44.21 -6.85
N SER A 35 25.63 -43.24 -6.67
CA SER A 35 24.47 -43.38 -5.78
C SER A 35 23.52 -44.48 -6.29
N PRO A 36 22.90 -45.29 -5.40
CA PRO A 36 22.02 -46.39 -5.81
C PRO A 36 20.66 -45.96 -6.42
N VAL A 37 20.29 -44.67 -6.37
CA VAL A 37 18.96 -44.20 -6.78
C VAL A 37 19.04 -43.25 -7.98
N MET A 38 19.34 -43.83 -9.16
CA MET A 38 19.59 -43.17 -10.45
C MET A 38 21.01 -42.59 -10.64
N GLY A 39 21.93 -43.43 -11.15
CA GLY A 39 22.73 -43.18 -12.36
C GLY A 39 23.55 -41.90 -12.59
N ARG A 40 23.58 -40.92 -11.67
CA ARG A 40 24.43 -39.73 -11.74
C ARG A 40 24.90 -39.36 -10.33
N ALA A 41 26.21 -39.36 -10.13
CA ALA A 41 26.83 -38.81 -8.94
C ALA A 41 26.64 -37.28 -8.99
N VAL A 42 25.70 -36.73 -8.23
CA VAL A 42 25.55 -35.27 -8.14
C VAL A 42 26.55 -34.76 -7.12
N SER A 43 27.52 -33.96 -7.56
CA SER A 43 28.56 -33.39 -6.69
C SER A 43 27.91 -32.48 -5.64
N LEU A 44 28.48 -32.42 -4.42
CA LEU A 44 28.07 -31.45 -3.40
C LEU A 44 28.07 -30.01 -3.97
N GLN A 45 29.00 -29.73 -4.89
CA GLN A 45 29.09 -28.46 -5.61
C GLN A 45 27.90 -28.22 -6.55
N GLU A 46 27.41 -29.26 -7.24
CA GLU A 46 26.21 -29.15 -8.09
C GLU A 46 24.97 -28.85 -7.25
N ARG A 47 24.79 -29.55 -6.11
CA ARG A 47 23.69 -29.27 -5.17
C ARG A 47 23.78 -27.88 -4.55
N GLN A 48 24.99 -27.42 -4.21
CA GLN A 48 25.21 -26.04 -3.73
C GLN A 48 24.89 -25.00 -4.81
N MET A 49 25.23 -25.28 -6.07
CA MET A 49 24.94 -24.40 -7.20
C MET A 49 23.44 -24.33 -7.49
N GLU A 50 22.71 -25.44 -7.39
CA GLU A 50 21.25 -25.46 -7.50
C GLU A 50 20.60 -24.62 -6.39
N ILE A 51 21.03 -24.77 -5.14
CA ILE A 51 20.53 -23.97 -4.02
C ILE A 51 20.82 -22.47 -4.23
N LEU A 52 22.01 -22.12 -4.71
CA LEU A 52 22.36 -20.73 -5.02
C LEU A 52 21.51 -20.17 -6.15
N ARG A 53 21.29 -20.91 -7.23
CA ARG A 53 20.40 -20.50 -8.33
C ARG A 53 18.97 -20.26 -7.84
N GLU A 54 18.47 -21.14 -6.98
CA GLU A 54 17.13 -20.97 -6.42
C GLU A 54 17.05 -19.75 -5.50
N LYS A 55 18.07 -19.50 -4.67
CA LYS A 55 18.13 -18.27 -3.85
C LYS A 55 18.16 -17.01 -4.69
N ILE A 56 18.97 -16.99 -5.76
CA ILE A 56 19.04 -15.87 -6.71
C ILE A 56 17.66 -15.65 -7.32
N ARG A 57 17.01 -16.71 -7.83
CA ARG A 57 15.67 -16.63 -8.43
C ARG A 57 14.65 -16.04 -7.47
N VAL A 58 14.63 -16.48 -6.21
CA VAL A 58 13.72 -15.95 -5.17
C VAL A 58 14.01 -14.48 -4.87
N GLN A 59 15.29 -14.09 -4.83
CA GLN A 59 15.69 -12.69 -4.62
C GLN A 59 15.30 -11.80 -5.80
N GLU A 60 15.49 -12.26 -7.04
CA GLU A 60 15.08 -11.54 -8.25
C GLU A 60 13.56 -11.31 -8.28
N LEU A 61 12.76 -12.34 -7.94
CA LEU A 61 11.31 -12.20 -7.83
C LEU A 61 10.92 -11.16 -6.77
N ARG A 62 11.55 -11.23 -5.59
CA ARG A 62 11.28 -10.26 -4.52
C ARG A 62 11.70 -8.84 -4.93
N MET A 63 12.77 -8.69 -5.69
CA MET A 63 13.21 -7.39 -6.20
C MET A 63 12.20 -6.83 -7.22
N ALA A 64 11.69 -7.67 -8.12
CA ALA A 64 10.65 -7.29 -9.07
C ALA A 64 9.37 -6.83 -8.35
N ASP A 65 8.96 -7.53 -7.29
CA ASP A 65 7.81 -7.13 -6.47
C ASP A 65 8.02 -5.78 -5.79
N LEU A 66 9.21 -5.55 -5.21
CA LEU A 66 9.55 -4.27 -4.59
C LEU A 66 9.59 -3.13 -5.62
N MET A 67 10.10 -3.38 -6.83
CA MET A 67 10.11 -2.39 -7.92
C MET A 67 8.68 -2.03 -8.34
N ARG A 68 7.77 -3.02 -8.44
CA ARG A 68 6.35 -2.76 -8.73
C ARG A 68 5.72 -1.89 -7.65
N ILE A 69 5.93 -2.21 -6.38
CA ILE A 69 5.40 -1.41 -5.26
C ILE A 69 5.99 0.01 -5.28
N ALA A 70 7.28 0.15 -5.57
CA ALA A 70 7.93 1.46 -5.69
C ALA A 70 7.30 2.29 -6.82
N GLN A 71 7.06 1.68 -7.98
CA GLN A 71 6.41 2.36 -9.11
C GLN A 71 4.98 2.80 -8.77
N GLU A 72 4.19 1.96 -8.09
CA GLU A 72 2.85 2.31 -7.63
C GLU A 72 2.87 3.48 -6.62
N ASN A 73 3.83 3.47 -5.70
CA ASN A 73 4.01 4.56 -4.73
C ASN A 73 4.45 5.87 -5.39
N ASP A 74 5.33 5.81 -6.39
CA ASP A 74 5.76 6.98 -7.17
C ASP A 74 4.60 7.59 -7.96
N GLU A 75 3.71 6.76 -8.52
CA GLU A 75 2.48 7.22 -9.17
C GLU A 75 1.54 7.92 -8.18
N ILE A 76 1.32 7.33 -7.00
CA ILE A 76 0.49 7.95 -5.95
C ILE A 76 1.10 9.29 -5.50
N THR A 77 2.42 9.34 -5.30
CA THR A 77 3.14 10.54 -4.89
C THR A 77 3.02 11.64 -5.95
N SER A 78 3.19 11.29 -7.22
CA SER A 78 3.06 12.22 -8.34
C SER A 78 1.64 12.78 -8.45
N LYS A 79 0.62 11.94 -8.29
CA LYS A 79 -0.79 12.33 -8.24
C LYS A 79 -1.07 13.28 -7.08
N PHE A 80 -0.55 12.97 -5.89
CA PHE A 80 -0.68 13.82 -4.70
C PHE A 80 -0.04 15.18 -4.91
N GLN A 81 1.19 15.23 -5.42
CA GLN A 81 1.86 16.49 -5.75
C GLN A 81 1.06 17.33 -6.76
N ALA A 82 0.54 16.69 -7.81
CA ALA A 82 -0.29 17.37 -8.82
C ALA A 82 -1.56 17.95 -8.20
N TRP A 83 -2.22 17.19 -7.33
CA TRP A 83 -3.42 17.64 -6.61
C TRP A 83 -3.11 18.80 -5.65
N SER A 84 -2.08 18.68 -4.81
CA SER A 84 -1.65 19.76 -3.91
C SER A 84 -1.29 21.03 -4.69
N ARG A 85 -0.61 20.89 -5.84
CA ARG A 85 -0.30 22.01 -6.71
C ARG A 85 -1.57 22.68 -7.25
N ALA A 86 -2.59 21.92 -7.64
CA ALA A 86 -3.85 22.49 -8.12
C ALA A 86 -4.54 23.33 -7.04
N LEU A 87 -4.54 22.86 -5.79
CA LEU A 87 -5.05 23.63 -4.65
C LEU A 87 -4.26 24.94 -4.46
N LEU A 88 -2.93 24.88 -4.46
CA LEU A 88 -2.06 26.05 -4.28
C LEU A 88 -2.14 27.09 -5.41
N LEU A 89 -2.49 26.65 -6.62
CA LEU A 89 -2.67 27.55 -7.78
C LEU A 89 -4.06 28.22 -7.82
N THR A 90 -4.99 27.76 -6.99
CA THR A 90 -6.34 28.33 -6.91
C THR A 90 -6.26 29.68 -6.21
N ARG A 91 -6.68 30.74 -6.90
CA ARG A 91 -6.54 32.13 -6.42
C ARG A 91 -7.73 32.61 -5.61
N ASP A 92 -8.94 32.23 -6.03
CA ASP A 92 -10.15 32.55 -5.30
C ASP A 92 -10.42 31.46 -4.26
N ALA A 93 -10.58 31.85 -3.00
CA ALA A 93 -10.85 30.90 -1.94
C ALA A 93 -12.21 30.20 -2.17
N ALA A 94 -13.20 30.89 -2.73
CA ALA A 94 -14.53 30.34 -2.96
C ALA A 94 -14.54 29.14 -3.93
N ASP A 95 -13.55 29.06 -4.83
CA ASP A 95 -13.37 27.98 -5.79
C ASP A 95 -12.69 26.74 -5.19
N LEU A 96 -11.99 26.88 -4.05
CA LEU A 96 -11.20 25.80 -3.46
C LEU A 96 -12.01 24.51 -3.20
N PRO A 97 -13.23 24.53 -2.62
CA PRO A 97 -14.00 23.32 -2.42
C PRO A 97 -14.27 22.57 -3.73
N ARG A 98 -14.57 23.32 -4.81
CA ARG A 98 -14.86 22.73 -6.12
C ARG A 98 -13.60 22.16 -6.77
N VAL A 99 -12.51 22.92 -6.78
CA VAL A 99 -11.22 22.45 -7.31
C VAL A 99 -10.73 21.22 -6.54
N LEU A 100 -10.89 21.20 -5.21
CA LEU A 100 -10.50 20.06 -4.38
C LEU A 100 -11.21 18.78 -4.81
N VAL A 101 -12.54 18.84 -4.96
CA VAL A 101 -13.39 17.71 -5.34
C VAL A 101 -13.09 17.25 -6.77
N ASP A 102 -13.09 18.19 -7.73
CA ASP A 102 -12.92 17.86 -9.15
C ASP A 102 -11.55 17.24 -9.42
N ARG A 103 -10.50 17.80 -8.81
CA ARG A 103 -9.13 17.26 -8.97
C ARG A 103 -8.95 15.91 -8.28
N LEU A 104 -9.66 15.63 -7.19
CA LEU A 104 -9.67 14.28 -6.61
C LEU A 104 -10.30 13.27 -7.57
N GLN A 105 -11.43 13.61 -8.19
CA GLN A 105 -12.08 12.74 -9.19
C GLN A 105 -11.18 12.51 -10.40
N GLU A 106 -10.62 13.58 -10.97
CA GLU A 106 -9.80 13.50 -12.19
C GLU A 106 -8.46 12.76 -11.96
N ILE A 107 -7.70 13.15 -10.93
CA ILE A 107 -6.31 12.67 -10.75
C ILE A 107 -6.30 11.26 -10.14
N PHE A 108 -7.16 11.01 -9.15
CA PHE A 108 -7.24 9.72 -8.45
C PHE A 108 -8.31 8.79 -9.00
N HIS A 109 -9.00 9.21 -10.07
CA HIS A 109 -10.03 8.44 -10.75
C HIS A 109 -11.13 7.98 -9.77
N VAL A 110 -11.45 8.83 -8.79
CA VAL A 110 -12.47 8.52 -7.78
C VAL A 110 -13.85 8.74 -8.41
N PRO A 111 -14.78 7.76 -8.35
CA PRO A 111 -16.02 7.82 -9.12
C PRO A 111 -16.90 8.98 -8.67
N GLN A 112 -17.09 9.13 -7.37
CA GLN A 112 -17.89 10.21 -6.80
C GLN A 112 -17.14 10.81 -5.62
N VAL A 113 -17.06 12.14 -5.57
CA VAL A 113 -16.47 12.88 -4.45
C VAL A 113 -17.37 14.07 -4.16
N THR A 114 -17.58 14.36 -2.89
CA THR A 114 -18.33 15.54 -2.44
C THR A 114 -17.74 16.03 -1.12
N VAL A 115 -18.01 17.29 -0.80
CA VAL A 115 -17.57 17.89 0.46
C VAL A 115 -18.71 18.69 1.07
N ARG A 116 -18.84 18.62 2.39
CA ARG A 116 -19.68 19.52 3.16
C ARG A 116 -18.84 20.24 4.20
N LEU A 117 -19.05 21.55 4.29
CA LEU A 117 -18.32 22.47 5.16
C LEU A 117 -19.33 23.21 6.04
N TRP A 118 -18.95 23.48 7.28
CA TRP A 118 -19.75 24.23 8.23
C TRP A 118 -18.87 25.17 9.04
N ASN A 119 -19.51 26.11 9.74
CA ASN A 119 -18.84 27.16 10.54
C ASN A 119 -17.87 28.04 9.71
N LEU A 120 -18.20 28.29 8.44
CA LEU A 120 -17.43 29.19 7.56
C LEU A 120 -17.73 30.66 7.85
N GLY A 121 -16.83 31.56 7.40
CA GLY A 121 -17.04 33.00 7.44
C GLY A 121 -18.27 33.43 6.60
N PRO A 122 -18.92 34.56 6.93
CA PRO A 122 -20.19 34.98 6.31
C PRO A 122 -20.08 35.21 4.79
N THR A 123 -18.89 35.54 4.28
CA THR A 123 -18.60 35.70 2.85
C THR A 123 -18.62 34.40 2.06
N HIS A 124 -18.52 33.26 2.74
CA HIS A 124 -18.45 31.93 2.12
C HIS A 124 -19.65 31.03 2.49
N ALA A 125 -20.66 31.60 3.15
CA ALA A 125 -21.84 30.87 3.59
C ALA A 125 -22.76 30.43 2.43
N ASP A 126 -22.74 31.15 1.30
CA ASP A 126 -23.50 30.82 0.09
C ASP A 126 -22.60 30.08 -0.92
N ASN A 127 -22.22 28.84 -0.57
CA ASN A 127 -21.39 27.96 -1.39
C ASN A 127 -22.11 26.62 -1.57
N TRP A 128 -21.89 25.93 -2.69
CA TRP A 128 -22.43 24.58 -2.89
C TRP A 128 -21.99 23.61 -1.77
N ALA A 129 -20.81 23.84 -1.19
CA ALA A 129 -20.23 23.03 -0.13
C ALA A 129 -20.85 23.30 1.26
N THR A 130 -21.65 24.36 1.45
CA THR A 130 -22.23 24.75 2.75
C THR A 130 -23.72 24.41 2.88
N GLN A 131 -24.22 23.50 2.06
CA GLN A 131 -25.58 22.96 2.24
C GLN A 131 -25.77 22.40 3.66
N GLU A 132 -27.02 22.37 4.12
CA GLU A 132 -27.37 21.87 5.45
C GLU A 132 -26.81 20.47 5.71
N VAL A 133 -26.22 20.31 6.88
CA VAL A 133 -25.67 19.06 7.41
C VAL A 133 -26.33 18.81 8.76
N SER A 134 -26.90 17.63 8.95
CA SER A 134 -27.54 17.27 10.21
C SER A 134 -26.58 17.32 11.40
N GLU A 135 -27.13 17.43 12.60
CA GLU A 135 -26.33 17.36 13.83
C GLU A 135 -25.66 15.98 13.97
N ASP A 136 -26.35 14.90 13.61
CA ASP A 136 -25.82 13.54 13.64
C ASP A 136 -24.60 13.37 12.73
N ALA A 137 -24.64 13.94 11.52
CA ALA A 137 -23.50 13.91 10.59
C ALA A 137 -22.30 14.70 11.13
N ARG A 138 -22.53 15.83 11.82
CA ARG A 138 -21.46 16.60 12.49
C ARG A 138 -20.88 15.83 13.67
N ILE A 139 -21.70 15.21 14.50
CA ILE A 139 -21.26 14.35 15.61
C ILE A 139 -20.42 13.18 15.08
N PHE A 140 -20.89 12.54 14.00
CA PHE A 140 -20.15 11.47 13.34
C PHE A 140 -18.78 11.96 12.86
N ALA A 141 -18.72 13.08 12.12
CA ALA A 141 -17.46 13.66 11.65
C ALA A 141 -16.50 13.99 12.81
N ASN A 142 -17.03 14.52 13.92
CA ASN A 142 -16.25 14.82 15.12
C ASN A 142 -15.71 13.56 15.81
N GLY A 143 -16.45 12.45 15.77
CA GLY A 143 -16.04 11.16 16.33
C GLY A 143 -14.94 10.43 15.52
N LEU A 144 -14.69 10.84 14.27
CA LEU A 144 -13.64 10.27 13.45
C LEU A 144 -12.25 10.81 13.87
N ALA A 145 -11.44 9.92 14.47
CA ALA A 145 -10.02 10.16 14.75
C ALA A 145 -9.13 9.90 13.52
N ALA A 146 -9.59 9.06 12.59
CA ALA A 146 -8.94 8.72 11.33
C ALA A 146 -10.00 8.60 10.22
N PRO A 147 -9.62 8.62 8.94
CA PRO A 147 -10.55 8.35 7.84
C PRO A 147 -11.31 7.05 8.05
N PHE A 148 -12.63 7.10 7.88
CA PHE A 148 -13.45 5.89 7.82
C PHE A 148 -13.38 5.30 6.42
N CYS A 149 -13.23 3.97 6.31
CA CYS A 149 -13.35 3.22 5.05
C CYS A 149 -14.24 2.00 5.27
N GLY A 150 -15.16 1.73 4.35
CA GLY A 150 -15.98 0.53 4.43
C GLY A 150 -17.23 0.55 3.54
N PRO A 151 -18.12 -0.45 3.72
CA PRO A 151 -19.36 -0.51 2.98
C PRO A 151 -20.27 0.66 3.35
N ASN A 152 -21.08 1.10 2.38
CA ASN A 152 -22.14 2.07 2.65
C ASN A 152 -23.24 1.42 3.51
N LYS A 153 -23.36 1.85 4.77
CA LYS A 153 -24.38 1.39 5.74
C LYS A 153 -25.42 2.48 6.00
N ASP A 154 -25.97 3.02 4.92
CA ASP A 154 -26.98 4.09 4.96
C ASP A 154 -26.50 5.36 5.68
N PHE A 155 -25.21 5.70 5.50
CA PHE A 155 -24.70 6.96 6.03
C PHE A 155 -25.39 8.13 5.32
N GLU A 156 -25.86 9.12 6.09
CA GLU A 156 -26.39 10.37 5.53
C GLU A 156 -25.39 11.01 4.56
N ALA A 157 -24.10 10.97 4.90
CA ALA A 157 -23.02 11.50 4.08
C ALA A 157 -22.97 10.92 2.66
N ALA A 158 -23.47 9.69 2.46
CA ALA A 158 -23.57 9.07 1.13
C ALA A 158 -24.61 9.76 0.24
N THR A 159 -25.66 10.34 0.84
CA THR A 159 -26.74 11.04 0.12
C THR A 159 -26.29 12.37 -0.47
N TRP A 160 -25.13 12.90 -0.06
CA TRP A 160 -24.56 14.14 -0.59
C TRP A 160 -23.84 13.95 -1.93
N LEU A 161 -23.65 12.70 -2.36
CA LEU A 161 -23.05 12.33 -3.63
C LEU A 161 -24.12 12.35 -4.73
N ASP A 162 -23.73 12.72 -5.96
CA ASP A 162 -24.67 12.92 -7.08
C ASP A 162 -25.47 11.67 -7.43
N ASP A 163 -24.85 10.49 -7.38
CA ASP A 163 -25.50 9.19 -7.57
C ASP A 163 -25.30 8.29 -6.35
N ALA A 164 -25.89 8.71 -5.23
CA ALA A 164 -25.86 7.97 -3.97
C ALA A 164 -26.30 6.50 -4.10
N SER A 165 -27.20 6.20 -5.04
CA SER A 165 -27.77 4.87 -5.24
C SER A 165 -26.76 3.84 -5.74
N SER A 166 -25.75 4.28 -6.48
CA SER A 166 -24.71 3.38 -7.00
C SER A 166 -23.59 3.13 -6.01
N VAL A 167 -23.50 3.88 -4.91
CA VAL A 167 -22.38 3.83 -3.96
C VAL A 167 -22.45 2.59 -3.07
N LYS A 168 -21.48 1.69 -3.22
CA LYS A 168 -21.35 0.44 -2.44
C LYS A 168 -20.25 0.50 -1.38
N SER A 169 -19.20 1.27 -1.61
CA SER A 169 -18.14 1.54 -0.62
C SER A 169 -17.87 3.04 -0.50
N LEU A 170 -17.45 3.45 0.69
CA LEU A 170 -17.24 4.84 1.09
C LEU A 170 -15.90 5.02 1.82
N ALA A 171 -15.28 6.19 1.59
CA ALA A 171 -14.29 6.75 2.48
C ALA A 171 -14.74 8.14 2.96
N MET A 172 -14.64 8.41 4.26
CA MET A 172 -15.06 9.67 4.88
C MET A 172 -13.92 10.25 5.70
N LEU A 173 -13.52 11.49 5.39
CA LEU A 173 -12.35 12.15 5.94
C LEU A 173 -12.79 13.42 6.67
N PRO A 174 -12.64 13.49 8.01
CA PRO A 174 -12.97 14.71 8.75
C PRO A 174 -11.96 15.81 8.42
N LEU A 175 -12.45 17.03 8.23
CA LEU A 175 -11.62 18.20 7.94
C LEU A 175 -11.44 19.06 9.18
N ARG A 176 -10.19 19.27 9.62
CA ARG A 176 -9.85 19.88 10.91
C ARG A 176 -8.73 20.90 10.76
N VAL A 177 -8.79 22.00 11.51
CA VAL A 177 -7.70 22.97 11.55
C VAL A 177 -6.62 22.46 12.51
N GLY A 178 -5.50 21.99 11.96
CA GLY A 178 -4.43 21.42 12.78
C GLY A 178 -4.94 20.25 13.65
N ALA A 179 -4.64 20.30 14.94
CA ALA A 179 -5.09 19.29 15.91
C ALA A 179 -6.43 19.64 16.61
N ALA A 180 -7.26 20.51 16.00
CA ALA A 180 -8.53 20.89 16.59
C ALA A 180 -9.47 19.68 16.78
N PRO A 181 -10.17 19.59 17.93
CA PRO A 181 -11.05 18.46 18.23
C PRO A 181 -12.35 18.47 17.43
N GLU A 182 -12.70 19.61 16.84
CA GLU A 182 -13.90 19.77 16.03
C GLU A 182 -13.54 19.84 14.55
N ALA A 183 -14.26 19.06 13.74
CA ALA A 183 -14.21 19.14 12.31
C ALA A 183 -15.04 20.34 11.87
N PHE A 184 -14.57 21.04 10.84
CA PHE A 184 -15.32 22.09 10.15
C PHE A 184 -15.87 21.59 8.80
N GLY A 185 -15.63 20.33 8.48
CA GLY A 185 -16.10 19.74 7.24
C GLY A 185 -15.94 18.22 7.21
N LEU A 186 -16.58 17.60 6.22
CA LEU A 186 -16.44 16.19 5.91
C LEU A 186 -16.26 16.04 4.39
N LEU A 187 -15.15 15.43 4.00
CA LEU A 187 -14.89 15.02 2.62
C LEU A 187 -15.33 13.56 2.45
N VAL A 188 -16.14 13.29 1.44
CA VAL A 188 -16.76 11.98 1.20
C VAL A 188 -16.37 11.49 -0.19
N LEU A 189 -15.82 10.28 -0.26
CA LEU A 189 -15.47 9.59 -1.50
C LEU A 189 -16.35 8.35 -1.61
N GLY A 190 -17.01 8.17 -2.75
CA GLY A 190 -17.92 7.06 -3.02
C GLY A 190 -17.52 6.27 -4.25
N SER A 191 -17.75 4.96 -4.20
CA SER A 191 -17.47 4.04 -5.31
C SER A 191 -18.58 3.01 -5.49
N PRO A 192 -18.92 2.64 -6.74
CA PRO A 192 -19.84 1.53 -7.01
C PRO A 192 -19.20 0.16 -6.86
N ASP A 193 -17.87 0.10 -6.74
CA ASP A 193 -17.14 -1.12 -6.40
C ASP A 193 -17.10 -1.28 -4.86
N PRO A 194 -17.66 -2.37 -4.29
CA PRO A 194 -17.64 -2.62 -2.85
C PRO A 194 -16.22 -2.88 -2.30
N ASN A 195 -15.26 -3.24 -3.15
CA ASN A 195 -13.90 -3.57 -2.76
C ASN A 195 -12.92 -2.40 -2.93
N ARG A 196 -13.40 -1.22 -3.33
CA ARG A 196 -12.53 -0.06 -3.52
C ARG A 196 -12.12 0.61 -2.21
N PHE A 197 -13.06 0.79 -1.29
CA PHE A 197 -12.79 1.34 0.05
C PHE A 197 -13.12 0.29 1.10
N THR A 198 -12.11 -0.46 1.51
CA THR A 198 -12.24 -1.56 2.47
C THR A 198 -11.65 -1.18 3.81
N ALA A 199 -12.08 -1.85 4.88
CA ALA A 199 -11.61 -1.55 6.25
C ALA A 199 -10.15 -1.95 6.49
N ASP A 200 -9.61 -2.87 5.68
CA ASP A 200 -8.21 -3.31 5.68
C ASP A 200 -7.30 -2.41 4.82
N MET A 201 -7.85 -1.43 4.08
CA MET A 201 -7.07 -0.44 3.36
C MET A 201 -6.25 0.40 4.35
N GLY A 202 -4.94 0.50 4.11
CA GLY A 202 -4.09 1.46 4.82
C GLY A 202 -4.60 2.88 4.59
N THR A 203 -4.98 3.58 5.65
CA THR A 203 -5.60 4.92 5.56
C THR A 203 -4.59 6.06 5.48
N ASP A 204 -3.28 5.79 5.52
CA ASP A 204 -2.22 6.80 5.52
C ASP A 204 -2.37 7.81 4.38
N PHE A 205 -2.71 7.33 3.18
CA PHE A 205 -2.90 8.19 2.03
C PHE A 205 -4.15 9.08 2.15
N LEU A 206 -5.26 8.51 2.63
CA LEU A 206 -6.48 9.26 2.90
C LEU A 206 -6.27 10.28 4.02
N THR A 207 -5.50 9.95 5.05
CA THR A 207 -5.13 10.90 6.11
C THR A 207 -4.40 12.10 5.52
N ARG A 208 -3.43 11.89 4.63
CA ARG A 208 -2.72 12.99 3.95
C ARG A 208 -3.63 13.84 3.06
N ILE A 209 -4.61 13.23 2.38
CA ILE A 209 -5.66 13.97 1.65
C ILE A 209 -6.46 14.83 2.62
N GLY A 210 -6.92 14.25 3.74
CA GLY A 210 -7.71 14.95 4.75
C GLY A 210 -6.96 16.14 5.33
N GLU A 211 -5.70 15.95 5.74
CA GLU A 211 -4.84 17.00 6.29
C GLU A 211 -4.59 18.14 5.28
N THR A 212 -4.24 17.79 4.05
CA THR A 212 -3.94 18.78 3.00
C THR A 212 -5.19 19.54 2.57
N GLY A 213 -6.31 18.82 2.40
CA GLY A 213 -7.61 19.42 2.10
C GLY A 213 -8.08 20.34 3.23
N SER A 214 -7.89 19.92 4.47
CA SER A 214 -8.21 20.76 5.64
C SER A 214 -7.37 22.03 5.65
N ALA A 215 -6.07 21.92 5.42
CA ALA A 215 -5.18 23.08 5.39
C ALA A 215 -5.53 24.06 4.26
N ALA A 216 -5.88 23.56 3.07
CA ALA A 216 -6.31 24.39 1.96
C ALA A 216 -7.62 25.12 2.26
N LEU A 217 -8.61 24.41 2.81
CA LEU A 217 -9.94 24.95 3.08
C LEU A 217 -10.02 25.81 4.35
N ALA A 218 -9.05 25.72 5.25
CA ALA A 218 -9.03 26.49 6.50
C ALA A 218 -9.04 28.02 6.28
N CYS A 219 -8.67 28.51 5.09
CA CYS A 219 -8.78 29.92 4.76
C CYS A 219 -10.23 30.43 4.71
N LEU A 220 -11.21 29.55 4.49
CA LEU A 220 -12.65 29.86 4.43
C LEU A 220 -13.31 30.09 5.79
N LEU A 221 -12.59 29.76 6.87
CA LEU A 221 -13.06 29.97 8.25
C LEU A 221 -12.83 31.40 8.75
N ARG A 222 -12.18 32.24 7.95
CA ARG A 222 -11.78 33.61 8.31
C ARG A 222 -12.86 34.63 7.94
#